data_AF-A0A858RHG1-F1
#
_entry.id   AF-A0A858RHG1-F1
#
_cell.length_a   1.000
_cell.length_b   1.000
_cell.length_c   1.000
_cell.angle_alpha   90.00
_cell.angle_beta   90.00
_cell.angle_gamma   90.00
#
_symmetry.space_group_name_H-M   'P 1'
#
loop_
_entity.id
_entity.type
_entity.pdbx_description
1 polymer ?
#
loop_
_entity_poly.entity_id
_entity_poly.type
_entity_poly.pdbx_seq_one_letter_code
_entity_poly.pdbx_strand_id
1 'polypeptide(L)'
;MDPYAPPSSTLNAVLEQKPALRELVLAWERLRIFYNALLLLPGLLILFTLVTEENIGFIEALLMGFAVAVGANCCFFLGPASELYLRGLFRKGEPIGRGRWLIFGSGTMLSLMLFILFLGQLKTGWP
;
A
#
# COMPACT_ATOMS: atom_id res chain seq x y z
N MET A 1 -36.79 31.70 3.01
CA MET A 1 -35.34 31.54 2.79
C MET A 1 -34.77 30.99 4.06
N ASP A 2 -34.21 29.78 4.02
CA ASP A 2 -33.63 29.14 5.20
C ASP A 2 -32.22 29.72 5.44
N PRO A 3 -31.97 30.47 6.52
CA PRO A 3 -30.68 31.11 6.76
C PRO A 3 -29.55 30.11 7.06
N TYR A 4 -29.88 28.83 7.26
CA TYR A 4 -28.91 27.75 7.46
C TYR A 4 -28.65 26.92 6.20
N ALA A 5 -29.27 27.25 5.07
CA ALA A 5 -28.97 26.57 3.82
C ALA A 5 -27.51 26.85 3.43
N PRO A 6 -26.65 25.82 3.31
CA PRO A 6 -25.28 26.01 2.88
C PRO A 6 -25.30 26.66 1.48
N PRO A 7 -24.37 27.60 1.18
CA PRO A 7 -24.40 28.30 -0.08
C PRO A 7 -24.30 27.28 -1.22
N SER A 8 -25.19 27.40 -2.21
CA SER A 8 -25.31 26.46 -3.34
C SER A 8 -24.00 26.26 -4.10
N SER A 9 -23.07 27.21 -4.02
CA SER A 9 -21.69 27.10 -4.51
C SER A 9 -20.89 25.97 -3.84
N THR A 10 -21.11 25.72 -2.54
CA THR A 10 -20.45 24.64 -1.78
C THR A 10 -20.93 23.27 -2.23
N LEU A 11 -22.23 23.13 -2.48
CA LEU A 11 -22.83 21.87 -2.94
C LEU A 11 -22.29 21.47 -4.31
N ASN A 12 -22.19 22.43 -5.24
CA ASN A 12 -21.65 22.21 -6.58
C ASN A 12 -20.17 21.83 -6.55
N ALA A 13 -19.36 22.49 -5.70
CA ALA A 13 -17.95 22.13 -5.52
C ALA A 13 -17.75 20.70 -4.96
N VAL A 14 -18.61 20.27 -4.02
CA VAL A 14 -18.57 18.89 -3.48
C VAL A 14 -18.99 17.87 -4.54
N LEU A 15 -19.98 18.18 -5.37
CA LEU A 15 -20.43 17.31 -6.45
C LEU A 15 -19.37 17.15 -7.55
N GLU A 16 -18.63 18.20 -7.88
CA GLU A 16 -17.52 18.14 -8.83
C GLU A 16 -16.29 17.37 -8.29
N GLN A 17 -16.06 17.37 -6.98
CA GLN A 17 -14.92 16.66 -6.37
C GLN A 17 -15.14 15.14 -6.21
N LYS A 18 -16.39 14.69 -6.06
CA LYS A 18 -16.73 13.25 -5.95
C LYS A 18 -16.14 12.35 -7.06
N PRO A 19 -16.27 12.67 -8.37
CA PRO A 19 -15.71 11.83 -9.42
C PRO A 19 -14.17 11.76 -9.36
N ALA A 20 -13.49 12.87 -9.09
CA ALA A 20 -12.04 12.91 -8.98
C ALA A 20 -11.50 12.08 -7.79
N LEU A 21 -12.20 12.11 -6.65
CA LEU A 21 -11.89 11.27 -5.49
C LEU A 21 -12.09 9.78 -5.81
N ARG A 22 -13.17 9.44 -6.53
CA ARG A 22 -13.46 8.06 -6.93
C ARG A 22 -12.37 7.50 -7.84
N GLU A 23 -11.92 8.27 -8.83
CA GLU A 23 -10.83 7.85 -9.72
C GLU A 23 -9.51 7.64 -8.97
N LEU A 24 -9.22 8.50 -7.98
CA LEU A 24 -8.05 8.34 -7.11
C LEU A 24 -8.12 7.03 -6.33
N VAL A 25 -9.24 6.78 -5.65
CA VAL A 25 -9.43 5.55 -4.86
C VAL A 25 -9.33 4.31 -5.74
N LEU A 26 -9.99 4.30 -6.90
CA LEU A 26 -9.95 3.17 -7.83
C LEU A 26 -8.53 2.91 -8.37
N ALA A 27 -7.75 3.95 -8.65
CA ALA A 27 -6.38 3.79 -9.11
C ALA A 27 -5.48 3.17 -8.02
N TRP A 28 -5.63 3.62 -6.77
CA TRP A 28 -4.91 3.05 -5.63
C TRP A 28 -5.35 1.63 -5.30
N GLU A 29 -6.64 1.34 -5.43
CA GLU A 29 -7.17 -0.01 -5.21
C GLU A 29 -6.64 -1.01 -6.25
N ARG A 30 -6.59 -0.61 -7.54
CA ARG A 30 -5.94 -1.42 -8.59
C ARG A 30 -4.47 -1.67 -8.28
N LEU A 31 -3.76 -0.65 -7.81
CA LEU A 31 -2.35 -0.78 -7.45
C LEU A 31 -2.16 -1.69 -6.21
N ARG A 32 -3.09 -1.66 -5.26
CA ARG A 32 -3.09 -2.53 -4.07
C ARG A 32 -3.26 -3.99 -4.45
N ILE A 33 -4.21 -4.28 -5.33
CA ILE A 33 -4.43 -5.65 -5.82
C ILE A 33 -3.17 -6.15 -6.53
N PHE A 34 -2.58 -5.32 -7.39
CA PHE A 34 -1.33 -5.66 -8.08
C PHE A 34 -0.16 -5.89 -7.11
N TYR A 35 0.01 -5.01 -6.12
CA TYR A 35 1.02 -5.16 -5.07
C TYR A 35 0.88 -6.46 -4.29
N ASN A 36 -0.33 -6.74 -3.80
CA ASN A 36 -0.61 -7.95 -3.03
C ASN A 36 -0.41 -9.20 -3.89
N ALA A 37 -0.82 -9.17 -5.16
CA ALA A 37 -0.57 -10.27 -6.09
C ALA A 37 0.94 -10.50 -6.32
N LEU A 38 1.72 -9.42 -6.45
CA LEU A 38 3.17 -9.50 -6.61
C LEU A 38 3.86 -10.06 -5.36
N LEU A 39 3.42 -9.65 -4.17
CA LEU A 39 3.96 -10.13 -2.89
C LEU A 39 3.50 -11.55 -2.52
N LEU A 40 2.40 -12.02 -3.08
CA LEU A 40 1.87 -13.35 -2.78
C LEU A 40 2.88 -14.45 -3.11
N LEU A 41 3.52 -14.36 -4.28
CA LEU A 41 4.50 -15.36 -4.73
C LEU A 41 5.72 -15.48 -3.80
N PRO A 42 6.48 -14.41 -3.50
CA PRO A 42 7.59 -14.49 -2.56
C PRO A 42 7.11 -14.81 -1.14
N GLY A 43 5.93 -14.30 -0.72
CA GLY A 43 5.36 -14.62 0.58
C GLY A 43 5.08 -16.13 0.76
N LEU A 44 4.53 -16.79 -0.26
CA LEU A 44 4.31 -18.23 -0.26
C LEU A 44 5.62 -19.03 -0.24
N LEU A 45 6.64 -18.57 -0.95
CA LEU A 45 7.97 -19.21 -0.93
C LEU A 45 8.63 -19.13 0.45
N ILE A 46 8.53 -17.98 1.12
CA ILE A 46 9.03 -17.82 2.50
C ILE A 46 8.26 -18.71 3.46
N LEU A 47 6.93 -18.74 3.35
CA LEU A 47 6.09 -19.61 4.20
C LEU A 47 6.43 -21.09 4.00
N PHE A 48 6.63 -21.51 2.75
CA PHE A 48 7.04 -22.88 2.43
C PHE A 48 8.40 -23.21 3.04
N THR A 49 9.41 -22.36 2.84
CA THR A 49 10.77 -22.57 3.37
C THR A 49 10.81 -22.57 4.90
N LEU A 50 10.10 -21.67 5.58
CA LEU A 50 10.02 -21.63 7.05
C LEU A 50 9.40 -22.90 7.63
N VAL A 51 8.38 -23.46 6.97
CA VAL A 51 7.71 -24.69 7.42
C VAL A 51 8.57 -25.93 7.13
N THR A 52 9.29 -25.97 6.01
CA THR A 52 10.06 -27.16 5.60
C THR A 52 11.48 -27.22 6.18
N GLU A 53 12.17 -26.09 6.33
CA GLU A 53 13.59 -26.06 6.72
C GLU A 53 13.81 -25.66 8.18
N GLU A 54 13.06 -24.69 8.70
CA GLU A 54 13.28 -24.12 10.04
C GLU A 54 12.47 -24.82 11.14
N ASN A 55 11.57 -25.75 10.78
CA ASN A 55 10.70 -26.48 11.72
C ASN A 55 9.85 -25.56 12.62
N ILE A 56 9.61 -24.32 12.16
CA ILE A 56 8.78 -23.34 12.86
C ILE A 56 7.33 -23.84 12.80
N GLY A 57 6.62 -23.73 13.92
CA GLY A 57 5.22 -24.11 13.99
C GLY A 57 4.39 -23.35 12.95
N PHE A 58 3.57 -24.06 12.19
CA PHE A 58 2.73 -23.46 11.14
C PHE A 58 1.95 -22.23 11.62
N ILE A 59 1.43 -22.27 12.85
CA ILE A 59 0.70 -21.15 13.48
C ILE A 59 1.58 -19.92 13.67
N GLU A 60 2.84 -20.11 14.08
CA GLU A 60 3.79 -19.02 14.30
C GLU A 60 4.18 -18.35 12.97
N ALA A 61 4.49 -19.15 11.95
CA ALA A 61 4.75 -18.64 10.60
C ALA A 61 3.55 -17.87 10.04
N LEU A 62 2.33 -18.33 10.32
CA LEU A 62 1.08 -17.68 9.90
C LEU A 62 0.86 -16.35 10.63
N LEU A 63 1.14 -16.28 11.94
CA LEU A 63 1.06 -15.04 12.72
C LEU A 63 2.08 -13.99 12.25
N MET A 64 3.33 -14.40 12.01
CA MET A 64 4.36 -13.50 11.48
C MET A 64 3.98 -13.00 10.08
N GLY A 65 3.55 -13.90 9.19
CA GLY A 65 3.07 -13.53 7.85
C GLY A 65 1.88 -12.58 7.89
N PHE A 66 0.94 -12.80 8.81
CA PHE A 66 -0.21 -11.93 9.00
C PHE A 66 0.21 -10.53 9.48
N ALA A 67 1.12 -10.44 10.46
CA ALA A 67 1.63 -9.16 10.94
C ALA A 67 2.29 -8.34 9.82
N VAL A 68 3.10 -8.99 8.98
CA VAL A 68 3.71 -8.36 7.80
C VAL A 68 2.64 -7.92 6.80
N ALA A 69 1.63 -8.76 6.53
CA ALA A 69 0.54 -8.42 5.62
C ALA A 69 -0.26 -7.21 6.10
N VAL A 70 -0.58 -7.12 7.40
CA VAL A 70 -1.26 -5.96 7.99
C VAL A 70 -0.40 -4.71 7.86
N GLY A 71 0.89 -4.79 8.25
CA GLY A 71 1.82 -3.67 8.16
C GLY A 71 1.96 -3.14 6.73
N ALA A 72 2.13 -4.04 5.75
CA ALA A 72 2.24 -3.68 4.34
C ALA A 72 0.97 -2.99 3.83
N ASN A 73 -0.21 -3.49 4.21
CA ASN A 73 -1.48 -2.87 3.84
C ASN A 73 -1.63 -1.47 4.49
N CYS A 74 -1.27 -1.31 5.77
CA CYS A 74 -1.30 -0.01 6.45
C CYS A 74 -0.36 1.01 5.77
N CYS A 75 0.87 0.61 5.42
CA CYS A 75 1.80 1.44 4.67
C CYS A 75 1.24 1.81 3.28
N PHE A 76 0.54 0.89 2.63
CA PHE A 76 -0.08 1.16 1.34
C PHE A 76 -1.27 2.14 1.43
N PHE A 77 -2.04 2.10 2.52
CA PHE A 77 -3.11 3.07 2.80
C PHE A 77 -2.59 4.50 3.00
N LEU A 78 -1.34 4.66 3.42
CA LEU A 78 -0.69 5.98 3.49
C LEU A 78 -0.42 6.59 2.11
N GLY A 79 -0.40 5.78 1.04
CA GLY A 79 -0.24 6.26 -0.33
C GLY A 79 -1.35 7.22 -0.80
N PRO A 80 -2.62 6.80 -0.84
CA PRO A 80 -3.72 7.69 -1.20
C PRO A 80 -3.88 8.87 -0.24
N ALA A 81 -3.65 8.66 1.07
CA ALA A 81 -3.73 9.72 2.08
C ALA A 81 -2.65 10.79 1.86
N SER A 82 -1.40 10.39 1.61
CA SER A 82 -0.30 11.31 1.31
C SER A 82 -0.51 12.03 -0.02
N GLU A 83 -1.04 11.36 -1.04
CA GLU A 83 -1.37 12.01 -2.31
C GLU A 83 -2.48 13.05 -2.17
N LEU A 84 -3.52 12.76 -1.37
CA LEU A 84 -4.57 13.71 -1.01
C LEU A 84 -4.00 14.92 -0.26
N TYR A 85 -3.13 14.68 0.72
CA TYR A 85 -2.50 15.74 1.51
C TYR A 85 -1.60 16.63 0.63
N LEU A 86 -0.80 16.03 -0.25
CA LEU A 86 0.07 16.75 -1.19
C LEU A 86 -0.74 17.56 -2.21
N ARG A 87 -1.85 17.02 -2.73
CA ARG A 87 -2.76 17.76 -3.63
C ARG A 87 -3.41 18.94 -2.94
N GLY A 88 -3.82 18.77 -1.68
CA GLY A 88 -4.42 19.83 -0.86
C GLY A 88 -3.44 20.94 -0.50
N LEU A 89 -2.19 20.59 -0.18
CA LEU A 89 -1.21 21.54 0.34
C LEU A 89 -0.40 22.26 -0.75
N PHE A 90 -0.02 21.56 -1.82
CA PHE A 90 1.00 22.07 -2.76
C PHE A 90 0.53 22.30 -4.19
N ARG A 91 -0.57 21.66 -4.63
CA ARG A 91 -0.80 21.52 -6.07
C ARG A 91 -2.26 21.63 -6.49
N LYS A 92 -3.00 22.65 -6.04
CA LYS A 92 -4.34 23.09 -6.52
C LYS A 92 -5.20 22.01 -7.24
N GLY A 93 -5.30 20.79 -6.68
CA GLY A 93 -6.05 19.68 -7.27
C GLY A 93 -5.44 18.89 -8.45
N GLU A 94 -4.25 19.21 -8.99
CA GLU A 94 -3.70 18.49 -10.14
C GLU A 94 -3.25 17.06 -9.80
N PRO A 95 -3.50 16.07 -10.69
CA PRO A 95 -3.14 14.70 -10.44
C PRO A 95 -1.62 14.45 -10.50
N ILE A 96 -1.07 13.85 -9.43
CA ILE A 96 0.29 13.32 -9.40
C ILE A 96 0.31 12.04 -10.24
N GLY A 97 0.52 12.19 -11.56
CA GLY A 97 0.55 11.05 -12.49
C GLY A 97 1.67 10.05 -12.15
N ARG A 98 2.94 10.50 -12.24
CA ARG A 98 4.12 9.62 -12.10
C ARG A 98 4.60 9.40 -10.66
N GLY A 99 4.21 10.24 -9.70
CA GLY A 99 4.67 10.12 -8.30
C GLY A 99 4.18 8.86 -7.59
N ARG A 100 3.04 8.31 -8.02
CA ARG A 100 2.51 7.02 -7.54
C ARG A 100 3.51 5.87 -7.76
N TRP A 101 4.17 5.86 -8.91
CA TRP A 101 5.16 4.86 -9.25
C TRP A 101 6.47 4.99 -8.46
N LEU A 102 6.83 6.19 -8.02
CA LEU A 102 8.01 6.40 -7.17
C LEU A 102 7.77 5.89 -5.74
N ILE A 103 6.61 6.19 -5.16
CA ILE A 103 6.24 5.68 -3.83
C ILE A 103 6.14 4.14 -3.90
N PHE A 104 5.45 3.63 -4.92
CA PHE A 104 5.35 2.19 -5.17
C PHE A 104 6.71 1.53 -5.38
N GLY A 105 7.55 2.10 -6.24
CA GLY A 105 8.89 1.61 -6.58
C GLY A 105 9.83 1.58 -5.38
N SER A 106 9.75 2.61 -4.52
CA SER A 106 10.54 2.66 -3.29
C SER A 106 10.16 1.53 -2.32
N GLY A 107 8.86 1.29 -2.13
CA GLY A 107 8.37 0.19 -1.28
C GLY A 107 8.71 -1.19 -1.86
N THR A 108 8.64 -1.35 -3.18
CA THR A 108 9.03 -2.61 -3.84
C THR A 108 10.53 -2.85 -3.77
N MET A 109 11.38 -1.84 -3.98
CA MET A 109 12.84 -1.99 -3.81
C MET A 109 13.19 -2.39 -2.38
N LEU A 110 12.59 -1.74 -1.38
CA LEU A 110 12.88 -2.03 0.02
C LEU A 110 12.44 -3.45 0.41
N SER A 111 11.27 -3.89 -0.08
CA SER A 111 10.81 -5.27 0.08
C SER A 111 11.72 -6.29 -0.61
N LEU A 112 12.21 -5.98 -1.82
CA LEU A 112 13.11 -6.86 -2.57
C LEU A 112 14.47 -6.98 -1.87
N MET A 113 14.99 -5.86 -1.34
CA MET A 113 16.23 -5.83 -0.58
C MET A 113 16.14 -6.68 0.69
N LEU A 114 15.05 -6.56 1.46
CA LEU A 114 14.82 -7.40 2.64
C LEU A 114 14.71 -8.88 2.28
N PHE A 115 14.04 -9.21 1.17
CA PHE A 115 13.94 -10.58 0.69
C PHE A 115 15.30 -11.17 0.31
N ILE A 116 16.14 -10.40 -0.39
CA ILE A 116 17.51 -10.83 -0.73
C ILE A 116 18.35 -11.04 0.53
N LEU A 117 18.25 -10.13 1.51
CA LEU A 117 18.95 -10.29 2.79
C LEU A 117 18.50 -11.55 3.51
N PHE A 118 17.19 -11.83 3.55
CA PHE A 118 16.64 -13.03 4.16
C PHE A 118 17.13 -14.32 3.48
N LEU A 119 17.12 -14.37 2.14
CA LEU A 119 17.70 -15.50 1.39
C LEU A 119 19.22 -15.64 1.64
N GLY A 120 19.92 -14.52 1.78
CA GLY A 120 21.33 -14.50 2.17
C GLY A 120 21.54 -15.16 3.53
N GLN A 121 20.75 -14.78 4.54
CA GLN A 121 20.78 -15.34 5.89
C GLN A 121 20.58 -16.86 5.89
N LEU A 122 19.52 -17.34 5.21
CA LEU A 122 19.24 -18.78 5.08
C LEU A 122 20.42 -19.55 4.48
N LYS A 123 21.10 -18.98 3.48
CA LYS A 123 22.25 -19.65 2.83
C LYS A 123 23.50 -19.66 3.70
N THR A 124 23.72 -18.63 4.53
CA THR A 124 24.94 -18.49 5.34
C THR A 124 24.83 -19.06 6.75
N GLY A 125 23.62 -19.36 7.24
CA GLY A 125 23.41 -20.01 8.55
C GLY A 125 23.97 -19.24 9.74
N TRP A 126 24.07 -17.91 9.64
CA TRP A 126 24.53 -17.07 10.74
C TRP A 126 23.34 -16.62 11.60
N PRO A 127 23.48 -16.60 12.94
CA PRO A 127 22.40 -16.26 13.87
C PRO A 127 22.01 -14.79 13.83
#